data_AF-A0A350MRN8-F1
#
_entry.id   AF-A0A350MRN8-F1
#
_cell.length_a   1.000
_cell.length_b   1.000
_cell.length_c   1.000
_cell.angle_alpha   90.00
_cell.angle_beta   90.00
_cell.angle_gamma   90.00
#
_symmetry.space_group_name_H-M   'P 1'
#
loop_
_entity.id
_entity.type
_entity.pdbx_description
1 polymer ?
#
loop_
_entity_poly.entity_id
_entity_poly.type
_entity_poly.pdbx_seq_one_letter_code
_entity_poly.pdbx_strand_id
1 'polypeptide(L)'
;ERRHCCGFGFRQYLIKESRGYSLTHAQIKFESMQPFHPDLILTNCPGCNMFMDRWQYVIQETTGKVYSSSGNGIPVLTYEELAALLLGYDPVQIGLFMHQTDVLPLLEKLGIQFNKNEYAKLREESLDLAKIL
;
A
#
# COMPACT_ATOMS: atom_id res chain seq x y z
N GLU A 1 5.18 16.39 -0.72
CA GLU A 1 6.51 16.80 -1.23
C GLU A 1 7.42 15.57 -1.35
N ARG A 2 8.38 15.51 -2.31
CA ARG A 2 9.20 14.29 -2.58
C ARG A 2 9.96 13.80 -1.35
N ARG A 3 10.62 14.69 -0.59
CA ARG A 3 11.40 14.34 0.61
C ARG A 3 10.61 14.35 1.92
N HIS A 4 9.31 14.58 1.84
CA HIS A 4 8.43 14.55 3.01
C HIS A 4 8.38 13.16 3.64
N CYS A 5 8.34 13.09 4.97
CA CYS A 5 8.20 11.85 5.72
C CYS A 5 6.86 11.17 5.40
N CYS A 6 6.78 9.84 5.48
CA CYS A 6 5.52 9.10 5.32
C CYS A 6 4.57 9.25 6.52
N GLY A 7 5.03 9.84 7.62
CA GLY A 7 4.27 10.00 8.86
C GLY A 7 4.54 8.91 9.89
N PHE A 8 5.22 7.81 9.52
CA PHE A 8 5.61 6.77 10.47
C PHE A 8 6.78 7.22 11.33
N GLY A 9 6.59 7.12 12.64
CA GLY A 9 7.65 7.15 13.63
C GLY A 9 7.14 6.52 14.93
N PHE A 10 8.01 5.81 15.66
CA PHE A 10 7.59 5.01 16.82
C PHE A 10 6.77 5.82 17.82
N ARG A 11 7.22 7.03 18.15
CA ARG A 11 6.49 7.92 19.06
C ARG A 11 5.17 8.37 18.44
N GLN A 12 5.21 8.82 17.19
CA GLN A 12 4.08 9.44 16.49
C GLN A 12 2.92 8.45 16.27
N TYR A 13 3.23 7.18 16.06
CA TYR A 13 2.22 6.14 15.79
C TYR A 13 1.76 5.38 17.05
N LEU A 14 2.71 5.02 17.95
CA LEU A 14 2.38 4.21 19.13
C LEU A 14 1.62 5.01 20.17
N ILE A 15 1.90 6.32 20.30
CA ILE A 15 1.12 7.21 21.15
C ILE A 15 -0.13 7.64 20.39
N LYS A 16 -1.31 7.24 20.88
CA LYS A 16 -2.58 7.44 20.18
C LYS A 16 -2.86 8.92 19.92
N GLU A 17 -2.53 9.78 20.87
CA GLU A 17 -2.73 11.22 20.82
C GLU A 17 -1.93 11.89 19.69
N SER A 18 -0.79 11.30 19.30
CA SER A 18 0.04 11.83 18.21
C SER A 18 -0.30 11.28 16.83
N ARG A 19 -1.29 10.39 16.69
CA ARG A 19 -1.65 9.79 15.39
C ARG A 19 -2.14 10.81 14.36
N GLY A 20 -2.60 11.99 14.80
CA GLY A 20 -2.89 13.11 13.89
C GLY A 20 -1.66 13.49 13.04
N TYR A 21 -0.46 13.44 13.62
CA TYR A 21 0.80 13.69 12.88
C TYR A 21 0.98 12.70 11.72
N SER A 22 0.73 11.41 11.99
CA SER A 22 0.87 10.32 11.02
C SER A 22 -0.05 10.55 9.82
N LEU A 23 -1.33 10.84 10.08
CA LEU A 23 -2.34 11.07 9.06
C LEU A 23 -1.99 12.27 8.17
N THR A 24 -1.68 13.42 8.78
CA THR A 24 -1.43 14.65 8.02
C THR A 24 -0.19 14.55 7.14
N HIS A 25 0.89 13.91 7.62
CA HIS A 25 2.11 13.74 6.82
C HIS A 25 1.91 12.74 5.67
N ALA A 26 1.20 11.63 5.91
CA ALA A 26 0.81 10.70 4.86
C ALA A 26 -0.03 11.42 3.79
N GLN A 27 -1.01 12.23 4.19
CA GLN A 27 -1.85 13.00 3.27
C GLN A 27 -1.02 13.98 2.42
N ILE A 28 -0.15 14.79 3.01
CA ILE A 28 0.75 15.71 2.28
C ILE A 28 1.62 14.95 1.28
N LYS A 29 2.07 13.74 1.64
CA LYS A 29 2.84 12.87 0.75
C LYS A 29 1.99 12.44 -0.44
N PHE A 30 0.80 11.90 -0.23
CA PHE A 30 -0.09 11.45 -1.30
C PHE A 30 -0.57 12.59 -2.21
N GLU A 31 -0.99 13.72 -1.64
CA GLU A 31 -1.40 14.91 -2.41
C GLU A 31 -0.29 15.40 -3.34
N SER A 32 0.97 15.31 -2.91
CA SER A 32 2.09 15.68 -3.77
C SER A 32 2.42 14.68 -4.88
N MET A 33 2.00 13.42 -4.73
CA MET A 33 2.18 12.39 -5.76
C MET A 33 1.02 12.39 -6.76
N GLN A 34 -0.15 12.90 -6.38
CA GLN A 34 -1.37 12.91 -7.18
C GLN A 34 -1.18 13.44 -8.62
N PRO A 35 -0.48 14.57 -8.87
CA PRO A 35 -0.32 15.09 -10.24
C PRO A 35 0.48 14.19 -11.18
N PHE A 36 1.22 13.22 -10.62
CA PHE A 36 2.08 12.31 -11.38
C PHE A 36 1.42 10.98 -11.72
N HIS A 37 0.21 10.73 -11.23
CA HIS A 37 -0.56 9.49 -11.47
C HIS A 37 0.29 8.21 -11.29
N PRO A 38 0.89 7.99 -10.11
CA PRO A 38 1.79 6.86 -9.91
C PRO A 38 1.06 5.52 -9.98
N ASP A 39 1.66 4.56 -10.67
CA ASP A 39 1.19 3.16 -10.70
C ASP A 39 1.59 2.36 -9.45
N LEU A 40 2.65 2.78 -8.79
CA LEU A 40 3.28 2.09 -7.67
C LEU A 40 4.04 3.11 -6.81
N ILE A 41 4.06 2.88 -5.50
CA ILE A 41 4.99 3.51 -4.57
C ILE A 41 6.04 2.48 -4.16
N LEU A 42 7.31 2.77 -4.44
CA LEU A 42 8.43 1.95 -4.01
C LEU A 42 8.97 2.44 -2.67
N THR A 43 9.13 1.53 -1.71
CA THR A 43 9.65 1.84 -0.38
C THR A 43 10.87 1.01 -0.03
N ASN A 44 11.72 1.55 0.85
CA ASN A 44 12.92 0.89 1.37
C ASN A 44 12.89 0.68 2.89
N CYS A 45 11.75 1.00 3.50
CA CYS A 45 11.55 0.94 4.93
C CYS A 45 10.24 0.20 5.18
N PRO A 46 10.23 -0.89 5.94
CA PRO A 46 9.00 -1.65 6.21
C PRO A 46 7.94 -0.80 6.91
N GLY A 47 8.38 0.15 7.74
CA GLY A 47 7.49 1.14 8.35
C GLY A 47 6.80 2.04 7.32
N CYS A 48 7.53 2.49 6.29
CA CYS A 48 6.94 3.25 5.19
C CYS A 48 5.98 2.40 4.36
N ASN A 49 6.34 1.13 4.08
CA ASN A 49 5.50 0.22 3.32
C ASN A 49 4.14 0.03 4.00
N MET A 50 4.17 -0.41 5.26
CA MET A 50 2.97 -0.64 6.06
C MET A 50 2.12 0.62 6.21
N PHE A 51 2.75 1.77 6.44
CA PHE A 51 2.01 3.02 6.58
C PHE A 51 1.37 3.46 5.27
N MET A 52 2.15 3.56 4.19
CA MET A 52 1.62 4.05 2.94
C MET A 52 0.58 3.09 2.36
N ASP A 53 0.67 1.80 2.63
CA ASP A 53 -0.35 0.83 2.27
C ASP A 53 -1.65 1.04 3.08
N ARG A 54 -1.58 1.03 4.42
CA ARG A 54 -2.78 1.10 5.28
C ARG A 54 -3.43 2.47 5.38
N TRP A 55 -2.65 3.56 5.39
CA TRP A 55 -3.21 4.90 5.59
C TRP A 55 -4.02 5.39 4.41
N GLN A 56 -3.92 4.78 3.23
CA GLN A 56 -4.80 5.11 2.11
C GLN A 56 -6.26 4.80 2.45
N TYR A 57 -6.52 3.68 3.11
CA TYR A 57 -7.86 3.35 3.62
C TYR A 57 -8.33 4.39 4.65
N VAL A 58 -7.48 4.74 5.62
CA VAL A 58 -7.84 5.73 6.65
C VAL A 58 -8.12 7.11 6.04
N ILE A 59 -7.32 7.55 5.08
CA ILE A 59 -7.54 8.83 4.37
C ILE A 59 -8.83 8.77 3.57
N GLN A 60 -9.13 7.65 2.90
CA GLN A 60 -10.39 7.46 2.20
C GLN A 60 -11.60 7.55 3.14
N GLU A 61 -11.58 6.86 4.27
CA GLU A 61 -12.67 6.90 5.26
C GLU A 61 -12.84 8.28 5.90
N THR A 62 -11.74 9.01 6.14
CA THR A 62 -11.80 10.30 6.84
C THR A 62 -12.04 11.50 5.92
N THR A 63 -11.62 11.44 4.66
CA THR A 63 -11.65 12.57 3.73
C THR A 63 -12.45 12.31 2.44
N GLY A 64 -12.79 11.05 2.16
CA GLY A 64 -13.39 10.62 0.90
C GLY A 64 -12.44 10.63 -0.30
N LYS A 65 -11.16 10.98 -0.12
CA LYS A 65 -10.18 11.05 -1.22
C LYS A 65 -9.50 9.70 -1.46
N VAL A 66 -9.37 9.35 -2.74
CA VAL A 66 -8.51 8.26 -3.22
C VAL A 66 -7.50 8.81 -4.23
N TYR A 67 -6.25 8.37 -4.14
CA TYR A 67 -5.15 8.92 -4.94
C TYR A 67 -4.79 8.11 -6.18
N SER A 68 -5.30 6.88 -6.31
CA SER A 68 -5.13 6.10 -7.55
C SER A 68 -6.20 6.44 -8.57
N SER A 69 -5.86 6.24 -9.84
CA SER A 69 -6.79 6.37 -10.97
C SER A 69 -7.89 5.31 -10.97
N SER A 70 -7.63 4.13 -10.36
CA SER A 70 -8.55 2.99 -10.30
C SER A 70 -9.51 3.01 -9.12
N GLY A 71 -9.31 3.89 -8.13
CA GLY A 71 -10.15 3.96 -6.92
C GLY A 71 -9.79 2.96 -5.81
N ASN A 72 -8.77 2.12 -5.98
CA ASN A 72 -8.39 1.07 -5.02
C ASN A 72 -7.11 1.38 -4.20
N GLY A 73 -6.73 2.66 -4.12
CA GLY A 73 -5.42 3.07 -3.60
C GLY A 73 -4.28 2.79 -4.59
N ILE A 74 -3.12 3.40 -4.35
CA ILE A 74 -1.89 3.21 -5.09
C ILE A 74 -1.16 2.02 -4.46
N PRO A 75 -0.83 0.95 -5.21
CA PRO A 75 -0.02 -0.16 -4.72
C PRO A 75 1.28 0.34 -4.08
N VAL A 76 1.68 -0.26 -2.97
CA VAL A 76 2.93 0.07 -2.26
C VAL A 76 3.77 -1.19 -2.13
N LEU A 77 4.97 -1.22 -2.70
CA LEU A 77 5.86 -2.37 -2.60
C LEU A 77 7.20 -1.96 -1.98
N THR A 78 7.80 -2.90 -1.27
CA THR A 78 9.20 -2.84 -0.91
C THR A 78 10.09 -3.14 -2.12
N TYR A 79 11.36 -2.71 -2.07
CA TYR A 79 12.29 -3.05 -3.15
C TYR A 79 12.58 -4.56 -3.20
N GLU A 80 12.43 -5.28 -2.09
CA GLU A 80 12.54 -6.73 -2.03
C GLU A 80 11.40 -7.42 -2.77
N GLU A 81 10.16 -6.99 -2.53
CA GLU A 81 8.98 -7.51 -3.26
C GLU A 81 9.11 -7.23 -4.77
N LEU A 82 9.50 -6.01 -5.14
CA LEU A 82 9.72 -5.67 -6.54
C LEU A 82 10.86 -6.49 -7.16
N ALA A 83 11.97 -6.68 -6.44
CA ALA A 83 13.07 -7.52 -6.90
C ALA A 83 12.64 -8.98 -7.07
N ALA A 84 11.81 -9.51 -6.17
CA ALA A 84 11.29 -10.86 -6.28
C ALA A 84 10.39 -11.02 -7.52
N LEU A 85 9.52 -10.05 -7.80
CA LEU A 85 8.73 -10.04 -9.05
C LEU A 85 9.63 -10.03 -10.30
N LEU A 86 10.69 -9.22 -10.30
CA LEU A 86 11.66 -9.15 -11.40
C LEU A 86 12.44 -10.46 -11.60
N LEU A 87 12.69 -11.20 -10.53
CA LEU A 87 13.33 -12.52 -10.56
C LEU A 87 12.36 -13.66 -10.92
N GLY A 88 11.08 -13.35 -11.15
CA GLY A 88 10.07 -14.33 -11.54
C GLY A 88 9.51 -15.16 -10.39
N TYR A 89 9.61 -14.68 -9.15
CA TYR A 89 8.92 -15.31 -8.02
C TYR A 89 7.40 -15.15 -8.16
N ASP A 90 6.66 -16.19 -7.76
CA ASP A 90 5.21 -16.17 -7.79
C ASP A 90 4.65 -15.13 -6.79
N PRO A 91 3.79 -14.17 -7.23
CA PRO A 91 3.13 -13.19 -6.36
C PRO A 91 2.41 -13.76 -5.14
N VAL A 92 1.86 -14.97 -5.25
CA VAL A 92 1.21 -15.69 -4.16
C VAL A 92 2.25 -16.14 -3.13
N GLN A 93 3.38 -16.69 -3.58
CA GLN A 93 4.45 -17.16 -2.69
C GLN A 93 5.10 -16.03 -1.89
N ILE A 94 5.28 -14.86 -2.51
CA ILE A 94 5.83 -13.67 -1.84
C ILE A 94 4.78 -12.89 -1.05
N GLY A 95 3.51 -13.34 -1.03
CA GLY A 95 2.50 -12.83 -0.12
C GLY A 95 1.86 -11.50 -0.52
N LEU A 96 1.88 -11.10 -1.80
CA LEU A 96 1.35 -9.79 -2.23
C LEU A 96 -0.16 -9.61 -1.97
N PHE A 97 -0.90 -10.71 -1.85
CA PHE A 97 -2.33 -10.67 -1.49
C PHE A 97 -2.59 -10.06 -0.10
N MET A 98 -1.59 -10.01 0.79
CA MET A 98 -1.70 -9.47 2.16
C MET A 98 -1.66 -7.94 2.23
N HIS A 99 -1.32 -7.25 1.14
CA HIS A 99 -1.35 -5.79 1.10
C HIS A 99 -2.77 -5.27 1.27
N GLN A 100 -2.96 -4.17 2.01
CA GLN A 100 -4.26 -3.54 2.17
C GLN A 100 -4.73 -2.96 0.82
N THR A 101 -3.84 -2.29 0.10
CA THR A 101 -4.08 -1.82 -1.27
C THR A 101 -4.12 -2.99 -2.25
N ASP A 102 -4.92 -2.85 -3.30
CA ASP A 102 -5.02 -3.90 -4.31
C ASP A 102 -3.84 -3.84 -5.28
N VAL A 103 -2.96 -4.84 -5.20
CA VAL A 103 -1.77 -4.98 -6.05
C VAL A 103 -2.10 -5.69 -7.37
N LEU A 104 -3.26 -6.35 -7.49
CA LEU A 104 -3.63 -7.10 -8.70
C LEU A 104 -3.57 -6.26 -9.98
N PRO A 105 -4.10 -5.01 -10.04
CA PRO A 105 -4.01 -4.18 -11.24
C PRO A 105 -2.56 -3.90 -11.69
N LEU A 106 -1.63 -3.79 -10.75
CA LEU A 106 -0.21 -3.62 -11.06
C LEU A 106 0.39 -4.89 -11.66
N LEU A 107 0.09 -6.06 -11.09
CA LEU A 107 0.57 -7.35 -11.60
C LEU A 107 0.05 -7.61 -13.03
N GLU A 108 -1.21 -7.25 -13.31
CA GLU A 108 -1.79 -7.34 -14.64
C GLU A 108 -1.13 -6.37 -15.62
N LYS A 109 -0.86 -5.13 -15.20
CA LYS A 109 -0.15 -4.13 -16.01
C LYS A 109 1.28 -4.58 -16.35
N LEU A 110 1.95 -5.28 -15.43
CA LEU A 110 3.28 -5.84 -15.64
C LEU A 110 3.28 -7.15 -16.45
N GLY A 111 2.11 -7.73 -16.74
CA GLY A 111 1.98 -8.98 -17.51
C GLY A 111 2.47 -10.23 -16.76
N ILE A 112 2.53 -10.18 -15.43
CA ILE A 112 3.02 -11.29 -14.60
C ILE A 112 2.02 -12.44 -14.63
N GLN A 113 2.51 -13.64 -14.94
CA GLN A 113 1.69 -14.86 -15.01
C GLN A 113 1.68 -15.58 -13.66
N PHE A 114 0.50 -15.79 -13.10
CA PHE A 114 0.30 -16.48 -11.81
C PHE A 114 -1.15 -16.95 -11.68
N ASN A 115 -1.45 -17.74 -10.65
CA ASN A 115 -2.81 -18.21 -10.38
C ASN A 115 -3.68 -17.09 -9.76
N LYS A 116 -4.40 -16.34 -10.60
CA LYS A 116 -5.27 -15.25 -10.17
C LYS A 116 -6.41 -15.70 -9.25
N ASN A 117 -6.96 -16.90 -9.47
CA ASN A 117 -8.07 -17.42 -8.66
C ASN A 117 -7.60 -17.71 -7.23
N GLU A 118 -6.43 -18.31 -7.09
CA GLU A 118 -5.80 -18.55 -5.78
C GLU A 118 -5.44 -17.22 -5.10
N TYR A 119 -4.85 -16.28 -5.83
CA TYR A 119 -4.55 -14.95 -5.30
C TYR A 119 -5.79 -14.23 -4.77
N ALA A 120 -6.88 -14.22 -5.55
CA ALA A 120 -8.14 -13.58 -5.16
C ALA A 120 -8.74 -14.23 -3.91
N LYS A 121 -8.76 -15.57 -3.86
CA LYS A 121 -9.25 -16.32 -2.69
C LYS A 121 -8.45 -15.98 -1.43
N LEU A 122 -7.12 -16.03 -1.50
CA LEU A 122 -6.25 -15.71 -0.35
C LEU A 122 -6.36 -14.24 0.08
N ARG A 123 -6.58 -13.34 -0.88
CA ARG A 123 -6.84 -11.92 -0.59
C ARG A 123 -8.15 -11.73 0.17
N GLU A 124 -9.23 -12.38 -0.26
CA GLU A 124 -10.53 -12.34 0.46
C GLU A 124 -10.37 -12.84 1.90
N GLU A 125 -9.70 -13.99 2.08
CA GLU A 125 -9.40 -14.54 3.41
C GLU A 125 -8.56 -13.57 4.26
N SER A 126 -7.55 -12.91 3.67
CA SER A 126 -6.71 -11.93 4.35
C SER A 126 -7.48 -10.68 4.79
N LEU A 127 -8.40 -10.18 3.95
CA LEU A 127 -9.21 -9.01 4.28
C LEU A 127 -10.23 -9.31 5.38
N ASP A 128 -10.78 -10.52 5.42
CA ASP A 128 -11.69 -10.93 6.49
C ASP A 128 -10.99 -11.09 7.84
N LEU A 129 -9.75 -11.59 7.86
CA LEU A 129 -8.92 -11.59 9.06
C LEU A 129 -8.67 -10.17 9.59
N ALA A 130 -8.45 -9.20 8.69
CA ALA A 130 -8.21 -7.81 9.06
C ALA A 130 -9.44 -7.11 9.69
N LYS A 131 -10.66 -7.61 9.47
CA LYS A 131 -11.89 -7.06 10.08
C LYS A 131 -12.12 -7.54 11.52
N ILE A 132 -11.45 -8.62 11.93
CA ILE A 132 -11.63 -9.26 13.25
C ILE A 132 -10.63 -8.71 14.29
N LEU A 133 -9.62 -7.95 13.85
CA LEU A 133 -8.57 -7.32 14.67
C LEU A 133 -8.81 -5.81 14.87
#